data_AF-A0A1L2YW28-F1
#
_entry.id   AF-A0A1L2YW28-F1
#
_cell.length_a   1.000
_cell.length_b   1.000
_cell.length_c   1.000
_cell.angle_alpha   90.00
_cell.angle_beta   90.00
_cell.angle_gamma   90.00
#
_symmetry.space_group_name_H-M   'P 1'
#
loop_
_entity.id
_entity.type
_entity.pdbx_description
1 polymer ?
#
loop_
_entity_poly.entity_id
_entity_poly.type
_entity_poly.pdbx_seq_one_letter_code
_entity_poly.pdbx_strand_id
1 'polypeptide(L)'
;MSFLKYLIPASFLALLPTLSFAGSHGGNLDPGDAVGISFWIISISMVAATVFFLMESLRVKGKWRTSLVVGALVTLVAGVHYFYMREIWAATGESPTVFRYVDWIITVPLQMIEFYLILAACTAVAGGVFWRLFLGSLVMLIGGYLGEAGFINATIGFVIGMAGWIFILYEIFAGEASKISAESAPESVQSAFNTMKWIVTIGWAIYPIGYFMGYMAGGADANSLNFIYNIADVINKIAFCLAIWAAATTESDA
;
A
#
# COMPACT_ATOMS: atom_id res chain seq x y z
N MET A 1 -4.01 31.65 -24.42
CA MET A 1 -3.37 31.16 -23.16
C MET A 1 -4.01 29.88 -22.59
N SER A 2 -4.68 29.05 -23.41
CA SER A 2 -5.32 27.78 -22.99
C SER A 2 -4.53 26.54 -23.43
N PHE A 3 -3.90 26.58 -24.61
CA PHE A 3 -3.15 25.46 -25.19
C PHE A 3 -1.88 25.07 -24.41
N LEU A 4 -1.20 26.04 -23.78
CA LEU A 4 0.03 25.80 -23.01
C LEU A 4 -0.18 24.90 -21.78
N LYS A 5 -1.40 24.83 -21.23
CA LYS A 5 -1.72 24.02 -20.05
C LYS A 5 -1.73 22.52 -20.34
N TYR A 6 -1.90 22.14 -21.61
CA TYR A 6 -1.87 20.75 -22.07
C TYR A 6 -0.51 20.32 -22.62
N LEU A 7 0.41 21.27 -22.85
CA LEU A 7 1.74 20.98 -23.38
C LEU A 7 2.61 20.21 -22.37
N ILE A 8 2.46 20.50 -21.06
CA ILE A 8 3.23 19.82 -20.01
C ILE A 8 2.79 18.35 -19.84
N PRO A 9 1.48 18.02 -19.75
CA PRO A 9 1.03 16.63 -19.80
C PRO A 9 1.42 15.91 -21.10
N ALA A 10 1.27 16.57 -22.26
CA ALA A 10 1.55 15.97 -23.56
C ALA A 10 3.04 15.67 -23.78
N SER A 11 3.94 16.55 -23.30
CA SER A 11 5.38 16.32 -23.35
C SER A 11 5.84 15.25 -22.36
N PHE A 12 5.17 15.12 -21.20
CA PHE A 12 5.40 14.01 -20.27
C PHE A 12 4.98 12.66 -20.86
N LEU A 13 3.84 12.62 -21.57
CA LEU A 13 3.37 11.43 -22.29
C LEU A 13 4.25 11.05 -23.49
N ALA A 14 4.80 12.04 -24.20
CA ALA A 14 5.72 11.81 -25.32
C ALA A 14 7.10 11.28 -24.90
N LEU A 15 7.47 11.43 -23.62
CA LEU A 15 8.71 10.91 -23.03
C LEU A 15 8.54 9.52 -22.39
N LEU A 16 7.31 9.01 -22.24
CA LEU A 16 7.04 7.66 -21.74
C LEU A 16 7.71 6.55 -22.56
N PRO A 17 7.80 6.60 -23.91
CA PRO A 17 8.49 5.58 -24.69
C PRO A 17 9.99 5.53 -24.38
N THR A 18 10.59 6.65 -23.98
CA THR A 18 12.02 6.72 -23.61
C THR A 18 12.30 6.35 -22.16
N LEU A 19 11.26 6.24 -21.32
CA LEU A 19 11.33 5.64 -19.99
C LEU A 19 11.14 4.12 -20.02
N SER A 20 11.03 3.52 -21.21
CA SER A 20 11.35 2.11 -21.39
C SER A 20 12.87 1.91 -21.18
N PHE A 21 13.32 1.99 -19.94
CA PHE A 21 14.48 1.23 -19.49
C PHE A 21 14.10 -0.26 -19.50
N ALA A 22 13.73 -0.77 -20.67
CA ALA A 22 13.85 -2.18 -21.03
C ALA A 22 15.25 -2.40 -21.61
N GLY A 23 16.27 -1.79 -20.98
CA GLY A 23 17.64 -2.17 -21.23
C GLY A 23 17.86 -3.52 -20.56
N SER A 24 18.02 -4.57 -21.37
CA SER A 24 18.45 -5.93 -21.00
C SER A 24 17.42 -6.97 -20.50
N HIS A 25 16.15 -6.90 -20.90
CA HIS A 25 15.21 -7.99 -20.58
C HIS A 25 15.39 -9.19 -21.52
N GLY A 26 16.13 -10.20 -21.07
CA GLY A 26 16.12 -11.53 -21.67
C GLY A 26 14.80 -12.22 -21.37
N GLY A 27 13.90 -12.27 -22.35
CA GLY A 27 12.69 -13.11 -22.33
C GLY A 27 11.40 -12.32 -22.53
N ASN A 28 10.63 -12.68 -23.56
CA ASN A 28 9.21 -12.33 -23.64
C ASN A 28 8.48 -12.82 -22.38
N LEU A 29 7.35 -12.18 -22.03
CA LEU A 29 6.42 -12.71 -21.04
C LEU A 29 6.08 -14.17 -21.37
N ASP A 30 6.45 -15.10 -20.50
CA ASP A 30 6.07 -16.50 -20.63
C ASP A 30 4.59 -16.64 -20.24
N PRO A 31 3.70 -17.05 -21.17
CA PRO A 31 2.30 -17.27 -20.85
C PRO A 31 2.06 -18.33 -19.77
N GLY A 32 3.04 -19.22 -19.51
CA GLY A 32 2.99 -20.23 -18.45
C GLY A 32 3.36 -19.72 -17.06
N ASP A 33 4.00 -18.55 -16.94
CA ASP A 33 4.42 -17.98 -15.65
C ASP A 33 3.34 -17.05 -15.08
N ALA A 34 2.35 -17.66 -14.41
CA ALA A 34 1.26 -16.92 -13.77
C ALA A 34 1.77 -15.90 -12.72
N VAL A 35 2.89 -16.19 -12.04
CA VAL A 35 3.46 -15.30 -11.03
C VAL A 35 4.12 -14.09 -11.70
N GLY A 36 4.92 -14.30 -12.73
CA GLY A 36 5.52 -13.24 -13.54
C GLY A 36 4.47 -12.34 -14.20
N ILE A 37 3.39 -12.93 -14.72
CA ILE A 37 2.23 -12.16 -15.24
C ILE A 37 1.59 -11.32 -14.12
N SER A 38 1.40 -11.91 -12.93
CA SER A 38 0.82 -11.17 -11.80
C SER A 38 1.69 -9.97 -11.39
N PHE A 39 3.03 -10.12 -11.39
CA PHE A 39 3.97 -9.03 -11.15
C PHE A 39 3.84 -7.92 -12.20
N TRP A 40 3.69 -8.27 -13.47
CA TRP A 40 3.46 -7.29 -14.53
C TRP A 40 2.16 -6.51 -14.35
N ILE A 41 1.06 -7.20 -14.03
CA ILE A 41 -0.25 -6.58 -13.84
C ILE A 41 -0.18 -5.57 -12.70
N ILE A 42 0.31 -5.97 -11.53
CA ILE A 42 0.38 -5.07 -10.38
C ILE A 42 1.30 -3.87 -10.63
N SER A 43 2.47 -4.04 -11.27
CA SER A 43 3.37 -2.90 -11.58
C SER A 43 2.64 -1.83 -12.37
N ILE A 44 1.90 -2.22 -13.42
CA ILE A 44 1.16 -1.27 -14.27
C ILE A 44 -0.06 -0.71 -13.55
N SER A 45 -0.78 -1.52 -12.76
CA SER A 45 -1.91 -1.05 -11.95
C SER A 45 -1.48 0.03 -10.94
N MET A 46 -0.31 -0.12 -10.31
CA MET A 46 0.24 0.87 -9.36
C MET A 46 0.59 2.20 -10.05
N VAL A 47 1.19 2.14 -11.25
CA VAL A 47 1.46 3.35 -12.04
C VAL A 47 0.16 4.04 -12.46
N ALA A 48 -0.83 3.29 -12.95
CA ALA A 48 -2.13 3.83 -13.33
C ALA A 48 -2.84 4.48 -12.13
N ALA A 49 -2.86 3.80 -10.98
CA ALA A 49 -3.45 4.32 -9.75
C ALA A 49 -2.73 5.60 -9.26
N THR A 50 -1.41 5.67 -9.40
CA THR A 50 -0.62 6.88 -9.09
C THR A 50 -1.11 8.07 -9.90
N VAL A 51 -1.21 7.90 -11.22
CA VAL A 51 -1.68 8.96 -12.12
C VAL A 51 -3.11 9.36 -11.77
N PHE A 52 -3.99 8.38 -11.52
CA PHE A 52 -5.36 8.61 -11.12
C PHE A 52 -5.44 9.46 -9.84
N PHE A 53 -4.77 9.06 -8.76
CA PHE A 53 -4.83 9.79 -7.49
C PHE A 53 -4.21 11.20 -7.59
N LEU A 54 -3.14 11.38 -8.37
CA LEU A 54 -2.59 12.72 -8.63
C LEU A 54 -3.59 13.61 -9.38
N MET A 55 -4.25 13.09 -10.41
CA MET A 55 -5.24 13.84 -11.17
C MET A 55 -6.47 14.19 -10.33
N GLU A 56 -6.98 13.24 -9.56
CA GLU A 56 -8.13 13.45 -8.68
C GLU A 56 -7.80 14.37 -7.50
N SER A 57 -6.54 14.43 -7.05
CA SER A 57 -6.09 15.40 -6.04
C SER A 57 -6.30 16.85 -6.47
N LEU A 58 -6.41 17.13 -7.78
CA LEU A 58 -6.67 18.46 -8.31
C LEU A 58 -8.15 18.86 -8.22
N ARG A 59 -9.05 17.90 -8.01
CA ARG A 59 -10.50 18.10 -7.93
C ARG A 59 -11.00 18.32 -6.51
N VAL A 60 -10.25 17.82 -5.51
CA VAL A 60 -10.58 17.96 -4.08
C VAL A 60 -9.75 19.06 -3.40
N LYS A 61 -10.22 19.58 -2.27
CA LYS A 61 -9.60 20.72 -1.55
C LYS A 61 -9.06 20.31 -0.18
N GLY A 62 -8.21 21.16 0.39
CA GLY A 62 -7.76 21.03 1.78
C GLY A 62 -7.02 19.73 2.07
N LYS A 63 -7.34 19.10 3.20
CA LYS A 63 -6.67 17.88 3.68
C LYS A 63 -6.98 16.65 2.82
N TRP A 64 -8.15 16.59 2.18
CA TRP A 64 -8.47 15.55 1.20
C TRP A 64 -7.50 15.52 0.02
N ARG A 65 -7.02 16.69 -0.42
CA ARG A 65 -5.96 16.76 -1.44
C ARG A 65 -4.66 16.15 -0.94
N THR A 66 -4.29 16.40 0.30
CA THR A 66 -3.10 15.79 0.91
C THR A 66 -3.23 14.27 0.95
N SER A 67 -4.39 13.73 1.37
CA SER A 67 -4.64 12.29 1.37
C SER A 67 -4.54 11.66 -0.03
N LEU A 68 -5.09 12.28 -1.08
CA LEU A 68 -4.93 11.75 -2.44
C LEU A 68 -3.49 11.80 -2.94
N VAL A 69 -2.71 12.83 -2.56
CA VAL A 69 -1.27 12.87 -2.86
C VAL A 69 -0.51 11.78 -2.13
N VAL A 70 -0.82 11.51 -0.86
CA VAL A 70 -0.21 10.42 -0.10
C VAL A 70 -0.58 9.06 -0.68
N GLY A 71 -1.84 8.85 -1.09
CA GLY A 71 -2.26 7.67 -1.83
C GLY A 71 -1.47 7.47 -3.13
N ALA A 72 -1.22 8.56 -3.87
CA ALA A 72 -0.35 8.50 -5.06
C ALA A 72 1.10 8.15 -4.71
N LEU A 73 1.64 8.62 -3.59
CA LEU A 73 2.98 8.25 -3.12
C LEU A 73 3.05 6.75 -2.77
N VAL A 74 2.03 6.21 -2.11
CA VAL A 74 1.93 4.79 -1.78
C VAL A 74 1.99 3.95 -3.06
N THR A 75 1.18 4.29 -4.07
CA THR A 75 1.16 3.54 -5.32
C THR A 75 2.41 3.77 -6.18
N LEU A 76 3.03 4.96 -6.12
CA LEU A 76 4.25 5.24 -6.89
C LEU A 76 5.43 4.42 -6.35
N VAL A 77 5.63 4.45 -5.03
CA VAL A 77 6.69 3.69 -4.36
C VAL A 77 6.49 2.20 -4.64
N ALA A 78 5.27 1.69 -4.50
CA ALA A 78 4.94 0.31 -4.83
C ALA A 78 5.26 0.00 -6.30
N GLY A 79 4.80 0.82 -7.25
CA GLY A 79 5.04 0.61 -8.68
C GLY A 79 6.54 0.46 -9.01
N VAL A 80 7.38 1.34 -8.45
CA VAL A 80 8.84 1.27 -8.64
C VAL A 80 9.40 -0.05 -8.09
N HIS A 81 9.08 -0.42 -6.85
CA HIS A 81 9.57 -1.66 -6.26
C HIS A 81 9.05 -2.91 -6.98
N TYR A 82 7.82 -2.88 -7.49
CA TYR A 82 7.22 -3.98 -8.25
C TYR A 82 7.93 -4.21 -9.59
N PHE A 83 8.46 -3.17 -10.25
CA PHE A 83 9.34 -3.37 -11.41
C PHE A 83 10.63 -4.12 -11.04
N TYR A 84 11.29 -3.78 -9.93
CA TYR A 84 12.48 -4.51 -9.46
C TYR A 84 12.15 -5.95 -9.02
N MET A 85 11.06 -6.16 -8.27
CA MET A 85 10.62 -7.48 -7.83
C MET A 85 10.33 -8.40 -9.02
N ARG A 86 9.69 -7.85 -10.06
CA ARG A 86 9.44 -8.55 -11.32
C ARG A 86 10.73 -8.98 -12.01
N GLU A 87 11.72 -8.09 -12.08
CA GLU A 87 13.02 -8.40 -12.70
C GLU A 87 13.75 -9.52 -11.98
N ILE A 88 13.73 -9.51 -10.64
CA ILE A 88 14.33 -10.58 -9.83
C ILE A 88 13.61 -11.90 -10.09
N TRP A 89 12.27 -11.91 -10.02
CA TRP A 89 11.49 -13.11 -10.30
C TRP A 89 11.80 -13.68 -11.69
N ALA A 90 11.79 -12.84 -12.73
CA ALA A 90 12.05 -13.27 -14.10
C ALA A 90 13.48 -13.78 -14.30
N ALA A 91 14.46 -13.23 -13.57
CA ALA A 91 15.87 -13.60 -13.71
C ALA A 91 16.26 -14.84 -12.89
N THR A 92 15.68 -15.03 -11.69
CA THR A 92 16.15 -16.04 -10.73
C THR A 92 15.09 -17.07 -10.34
N GLY A 93 13.80 -16.77 -10.53
CA GLY A 93 12.69 -17.58 -10.00
C GLY A 93 12.58 -17.53 -8.47
N GLU A 94 13.34 -16.66 -7.79
CA GLU A 94 13.33 -16.54 -6.33
C GLU A 94 12.36 -15.45 -5.87
N SER A 95 11.81 -15.63 -4.66
CA SER A 95 10.95 -14.64 -4.04
C SER A 95 11.73 -13.37 -3.68
N PRO A 96 11.33 -12.17 -4.15
CA PRO A 96 12.06 -10.94 -3.91
C PRO A 96 11.73 -10.33 -2.53
N THR A 97 11.94 -11.08 -1.45
CA THR A 97 11.52 -10.74 -0.08
C THR A 97 12.10 -9.41 0.40
N VAL A 98 13.38 -9.13 0.15
CA VAL A 98 14.03 -7.88 0.58
C VAL A 98 13.35 -6.67 -0.04
N PHE A 99 13.11 -6.67 -1.35
CA PHE A 99 12.47 -5.56 -2.04
C PHE A 99 11.03 -5.33 -1.57
N ARG A 100 10.33 -6.40 -1.20
CA ARG A 100 8.98 -6.32 -0.64
C ARG A 100 8.97 -5.61 0.71
N TYR A 101 9.90 -5.93 1.59
CA TYR A 101 10.02 -5.24 2.89
C TYR A 101 10.50 -3.79 2.75
N VAL A 102 11.34 -3.47 1.77
CA VAL A 102 11.72 -2.09 1.45
C VAL A 102 10.54 -1.28 0.91
N ASP A 103 9.66 -1.88 0.10
CA ASP A 103 8.38 -1.25 -0.28
C ASP A 103 7.51 -1.00 0.96
N TRP A 104 7.29 -2.04 1.77
CA TRP A 104 6.37 -1.99 2.90
C TRP A 104 6.81 -1.01 3.98
N ILE A 105 8.11 -0.93 4.30
CA ILE A 105 8.60 -0.01 5.34
C ILE A 105 8.35 1.46 4.99
N ILE A 106 8.11 1.77 3.71
CA ILE A 106 7.73 3.11 3.25
C ILE A 106 6.21 3.22 3.13
N THR A 107 5.57 2.28 2.42
CA THR A 107 4.16 2.38 2.06
C THR A 107 3.23 2.16 3.25
N VAL A 108 3.50 1.21 4.12
CA VAL A 108 2.63 0.90 5.28
C VAL A 108 2.55 2.08 6.24
N PRO A 109 3.65 2.75 6.66
CA PRO A 109 3.54 3.99 7.41
C PRO A 109 2.70 5.06 6.71
N LEU A 110 2.88 5.28 5.41
CA LEU A 110 2.07 6.25 4.65
C LEU A 110 0.58 5.90 4.69
N GLN A 111 0.23 4.62 4.53
CA GLN A 111 -1.15 4.15 4.65
C GLN A 111 -1.71 4.33 6.06
N MET A 112 -0.91 4.08 7.09
CA MET A 112 -1.34 4.24 8.48
C MET A 112 -1.58 5.70 8.85
N ILE A 113 -0.81 6.61 8.27
CA ILE A 113 -0.99 8.05 8.44
C ILE A 113 -2.31 8.52 7.83
N GLU A 114 -2.91 7.80 6.87
CA GLU A 114 -4.22 8.17 6.32
C GLU A 114 -5.35 8.16 7.34
N PHE A 115 -5.34 7.22 8.29
CA PHE A 115 -6.31 7.25 9.40
C PHE A 115 -6.23 8.56 10.19
N TYR A 116 -5.02 9.12 10.35
CA TYR A 116 -4.84 10.43 10.95
C TYR A 116 -5.28 11.55 10.01
N LEU A 117 -4.91 11.52 8.73
CA LEU A 117 -5.19 12.58 7.76
C LEU A 117 -6.69 12.76 7.48
N ILE A 118 -7.45 11.67 7.32
CA ILE A 118 -8.89 11.76 7.06
C ILE A 118 -9.66 12.30 8.26
N LEU A 119 -9.22 11.98 9.49
CA LEU A 119 -9.82 12.54 10.70
C LEU A 119 -9.41 14.01 10.88
N ALA A 120 -8.14 14.33 10.59
CA ALA A 120 -7.62 15.69 10.63
C ALA A 120 -8.21 16.59 9.53
N ALA A 121 -8.92 16.03 8.55
CA ALA A 121 -9.65 16.77 7.53
C ALA A 121 -10.95 17.38 8.07
N CYS A 122 -11.58 16.75 9.06
CA CYS A 122 -12.89 17.17 9.59
C CYS A 122 -12.86 17.61 11.06
N THR A 123 -11.86 17.20 11.84
CA THR A 123 -11.76 17.53 13.27
C THR A 123 -10.31 17.66 13.75
N ALA A 124 -10.11 18.18 14.95
CA ALA A 124 -8.79 18.22 15.59
C ALA A 124 -8.40 16.82 16.08
N VAL A 125 -7.21 16.34 15.69
CA VAL A 125 -6.71 15.01 16.06
C VAL A 125 -5.40 15.17 16.83
N ALA A 126 -5.26 14.47 17.95
CA ALA A 126 -4.01 14.47 18.70
C ALA A 126 -2.88 13.81 17.87
N GLY A 127 -1.70 14.44 17.86
CA GLY A 127 -0.51 13.86 17.22
C GLY A 127 -0.09 12.50 17.80
N GLY A 128 -0.60 12.12 18.97
CA GLY A 128 -0.39 10.79 19.54
C GLY A 128 -0.95 9.65 18.67
N VAL A 129 -2.06 9.87 17.96
CA VAL A 129 -2.65 8.89 17.03
C VAL A 129 -1.66 8.54 15.92
N PHE A 130 -1.05 9.57 15.32
CA PHE A 130 -0.02 9.41 14.28
C PHE A 130 1.14 8.54 14.79
N TRP A 131 1.70 8.86 15.96
CA TRP A 131 2.87 8.15 16.47
C TRP A 131 2.58 6.70 16.86
N ARG A 132 1.40 6.41 17.41
CA ARG A 132 1.01 5.03 17.73
C ARG A 132 0.88 4.19 16.46
N LEU A 133 0.18 4.69 15.45
CA LEU A 133 0.01 3.97 14.18
C LEU A 133 1.36 3.81 13.43
N PHE A 134 2.20 4.85 13.45
CA PHE A 134 3.53 4.81 12.84
C PHE A 134 4.49 3.84 13.54
N LEU A 135 4.60 3.90 14.87
CA LEU A 135 5.48 2.99 15.62
C LEU A 135 4.97 1.54 15.56
N GLY A 136 3.65 1.34 15.59
CA GLY A 136 3.04 0.02 15.40
C GLY A 136 3.44 -0.61 14.07
N SER A 137 3.44 0.16 12.98
CA SER A 137 3.82 -0.36 11.65
C SER A 137 5.31 -0.66 11.54
N LEU A 138 6.17 0.15 12.16
CA LEU A 138 7.60 -0.16 12.25
C LEU A 138 7.87 -1.44 13.02
N VAL A 139 7.26 -1.63 14.19
CA VAL A 139 7.40 -2.87 14.98
C VAL A 139 6.93 -4.08 14.18
N MET A 140 5.77 -3.96 13.52
CA MET A 140 5.20 -5.02 12.69
C MET A 140 6.17 -5.45 11.58
N LEU A 141 6.67 -4.48 10.80
CA LEU A 141 7.49 -4.77 9.62
C LEU A 141 8.92 -5.16 9.96
N ILE A 142 9.54 -4.49 10.93
CA ILE A 142 10.91 -4.84 11.34
C ILE A 142 10.91 -6.24 11.97
N GLY A 143 9.94 -6.56 12.82
CA GLY A 143 9.81 -7.90 13.40
C GLY A 143 9.63 -8.99 12.34
N GLY A 144 8.71 -8.78 11.39
CA GLY A 144 8.48 -9.69 10.26
C GLY A 144 9.76 -9.89 9.44
N TYR A 145 10.40 -8.80 9.03
CA TYR A 145 11.61 -8.84 8.20
C TYR A 145 12.74 -9.62 8.87
N LEU A 146 13.01 -9.33 10.14
CA LEU A 146 14.08 -9.99 10.88
C LEU A 146 13.87 -11.51 10.93
N GLY A 147 12.61 -11.96 11.01
CA GLY A 147 12.29 -13.38 10.97
C GLY A 147 12.38 -13.99 9.57
N GLU A 148 11.83 -13.36 8.52
CA GLU A 148 11.89 -13.90 7.14
C GLU A 148 13.31 -13.89 6.56
N ALA A 149 14.13 -12.89 6.94
CA ALA A 149 15.52 -12.79 6.51
C ALA A 149 16.48 -13.66 7.34
N GLY A 150 15.98 -14.39 8.35
CA GLY A 150 16.77 -15.32 9.16
C GLY A 150 17.72 -14.65 10.17
N PHE A 151 17.55 -13.36 10.45
CA PHE A 151 18.33 -12.66 11.50
C PHE A 151 17.92 -13.08 12.91
N ILE A 152 16.65 -13.51 13.07
CA ILE A 152 16.12 -14.09 14.30
C ILE A 152 15.27 -15.33 13.95
N ASN A 153 14.87 -16.09 14.97
CA ASN A 153 13.95 -17.21 14.78
C ASN A 153 12.63 -16.74 14.15
N ALA A 154 12.14 -17.45 13.13
CA ALA A 154 10.93 -17.09 12.38
C ALA A 154 9.68 -16.97 13.27
N THR A 155 9.52 -17.84 14.27
CA THR A 155 8.40 -17.72 15.22
C THR A 155 8.50 -16.47 16.08
N ILE A 156 9.71 -16.09 16.52
CA ILE A 156 9.93 -14.85 17.27
C ILE A 156 9.60 -13.64 16.39
N GLY A 157 10.11 -13.62 15.15
CA GLY A 157 9.79 -12.55 14.20
C GLY A 157 8.30 -12.43 13.92
N PHE A 158 7.61 -13.55 13.72
CA PHE A 158 6.15 -13.61 13.56
C PHE A 158 5.42 -13.02 14.76
N VAL A 159 5.78 -13.40 15.99
CA VAL A 159 5.12 -12.89 17.21
C VAL A 159 5.32 -11.38 17.37
N ILE A 160 6.52 -10.86 17.10
CA ILE A 160 6.78 -9.41 17.13
C ILE A 160 5.96 -8.70 16.05
N GLY A 161 5.92 -9.26 14.84
CA GLY A 161 5.12 -8.76 13.73
C GLY A 161 3.64 -8.66 14.09
N MET A 162 3.08 -9.76 14.61
CA MET A 162 1.69 -9.84 15.07
C MET A 162 1.40 -8.86 16.21
N ALA A 163 2.32 -8.66 17.16
CA ALA A 163 2.13 -7.68 18.23
C ALA A 163 1.99 -6.26 17.70
N GLY A 164 2.83 -5.86 16.72
CA GLY A 164 2.72 -4.57 16.05
C GLY A 164 1.39 -4.40 15.31
N TRP A 165 0.96 -5.44 14.58
CA TRP A 165 -0.31 -5.41 13.85
C TRP A 165 -1.53 -5.35 14.79
N ILE A 166 -1.56 -6.17 15.84
CA ILE A 166 -2.64 -6.15 16.84
C ILE A 166 -2.71 -4.80 17.54
N PHE A 167 -1.57 -4.14 17.79
CA PHE A 167 -1.55 -2.79 18.34
C PHE A 167 -2.19 -1.76 17.39
N ILE A 168 -1.92 -1.84 16.08
CA ILE A 168 -2.61 -1.03 15.07
C ILE A 168 -4.11 -1.30 15.09
N LEU A 169 -4.52 -2.57 15.09
CA LEU A 169 -5.93 -2.97 15.12
C LEU A 169 -6.64 -2.43 16.37
N TYR A 170 -6.02 -2.54 17.53
CA TYR A 170 -6.54 -1.95 18.75
C TYR A 170 -6.79 -0.44 18.58
N GLU A 171 -5.83 0.29 18.01
CA GLU A 171 -5.94 1.73 17.89
C GLU A 171 -7.07 2.19 16.93
N ILE A 172 -7.29 1.47 15.83
CA ILE A 172 -8.34 1.79 14.85
C ILE A 172 -9.73 1.25 15.23
N PHE A 173 -9.85 0.27 16.14
CA PHE A 173 -11.14 -0.26 16.61
C PHE A 173 -11.61 0.29 17.96
N ALA A 174 -10.68 0.58 18.87
CA ALA A 174 -11.00 0.95 20.26
C ALA A 174 -10.18 2.13 20.78
N GLY A 175 -9.10 2.48 20.08
CA GLY A 175 -8.22 3.58 20.42
C GLY A 175 -8.79 4.96 20.11
N GLU A 176 -7.92 5.95 20.23
CA GLU A 176 -8.31 7.37 20.09
C GLU A 176 -8.81 7.69 18.69
N ALA A 177 -8.22 7.09 17.65
CA ALA A 177 -8.67 7.26 16.26
C ALA A 177 -10.13 6.82 16.07
N SER A 178 -10.50 5.67 16.63
CA SER A 178 -11.86 5.13 16.52
C SER A 178 -12.89 6.01 17.23
N LYS A 179 -12.55 6.49 18.44
CA LYS A 179 -13.43 7.39 19.22
C LYS A 179 -13.67 8.71 18.50
N ILE A 180 -12.61 9.32 17.98
CA ILE A 180 -12.70 10.57 17.20
C ILE A 180 -13.59 10.37 15.97
N SER A 181 -13.44 9.24 15.25
CA SER A 181 -14.29 8.93 14.11
C SER A 181 -15.77 8.85 14.49
N ALA A 182 -16.10 8.12 15.56
CA ALA A 182 -17.48 7.91 15.99
C ALA A 182 -18.16 9.17 16.56
N GLU A 183 -17.41 10.00 17.29
CA GLU A 183 -17.97 11.14 18.02
C GLU A 183 -18.01 12.44 17.21
N SER A 184 -17.11 12.61 16.23
CA SER A 184 -16.82 13.93 15.64
C SER A 184 -16.69 13.95 14.12
N ALA A 185 -16.62 12.81 13.44
CA ALA A 185 -16.41 12.79 12.00
C ALA A 185 -17.75 12.78 11.22
N PRO A 186 -17.86 13.45 10.06
CA PRO A 186 -18.99 13.32 9.14
C PRO A 186 -19.19 11.88 8.64
N GLU A 187 -20.39 11.55 8.16
CA GLU A 187 -20.73 10.19 7.68
C GLU A 187 -19.81 9.69 6.56
N SER A 188 -19.42 10.58 5.64
CA SER A 188 -18.44 10.36 4.57
C SER A 188 -17.09 9.86 5.12
N VAL A 189 -16.55 10.56 6.13
CA VAL A 189 -15.29 10.23 6.80
C VAL A 189 -15.42 8.95 7.62
N GLN A 190 -16.53 8.74 8.32
CA GLN A 190 -16.79 7.49 9.05
C GLN A 190 -16.85 6.29 8.11
N SER A 191 -17.47 6.44 6.93
CA SER A 191 -17.53 5.39 5.92
C SER A 191 -16.15 5.02 5.37
N ALA A 192 -15.32 6.02 5.02
CA ALA A 192 -13.93 5.78 4.63
C ALA A 192 -13.11 5.14 5.75
N PHE A 193 -13.21 5.67 6.97
CA PHE A 193 -12.52 5.11 8.15
C PHE A 193 -12.89 3.64 8.37
N ASN A 194 -14.17 3.29 8.31
CA ASN A 194 -14.63 1.91 8.46
C ASN A 194 -14.15 1.00 7.32
N THR A 195 -14.16 1.49 6.08
CA THR A 195 -13.66 0.72 4.93
C THR A 195 -12.18 0.43 5.07
N MET A 196 -11.37 1.45 5.36
CA MET A 196 -9.93 1.30 5.62
C MET A 196 -9.66 0.36 6.80
N LYS A 197 -10.42 0.49 7.89
CA LYS A 197 -10.33 -0.39 9.07
C LYS A 197 -10.51 -1.86 8.69
N TRP A 198 -11.48 -2.17 7.85
CA TRP A 198 -11.70 -3.54 7.37
C TRP A 198 -10.63 -4.02 6.41
N ILE A 199 -10.07 -3.15 5.57
CA ILE A 199 -8.92 -3.49 4.71
C ILE A 199 -7.69 -3.84 5.57
N VAL A 200 -7.39 -3.05 6.60
CA VAL A 200 -6.28 -3.31 7.54
C VAL A 200 -6.51 -4.54 8.41
N THR A 201 -7.75 -5.03 8.50
CA THR A 201 -8.07 -6.24 9.26
C THR A 201 -8.07 -7.47 8.36
N ILE A 202 -8.94 -7.50 7.35
CA ILE A 202 -9.17 -8.67 6.51
C ILE A 202 -8.14 -8.73 5.39
N GLY A 203 -7.92 -7.59 4.72
CA GLY A 203 -6.96 -7.51 3.61
C GLY A 203 -5.52 -7.73 4.08
N TRP A 204 -5.15 -7.17 5.22
CA TRP A 204 -3.79 -7.36 5.75
C TRP A 204 -3.56 -8.72 6.41
N ALA A 205 -4.60 -9.44 6.83
CA ALA A 205 -4.46 -10.80 7.38
C ALA A 205 -3.76 -11.76 6.40
N ILE A 206 -3.80 -11.46 5.11
CA ILE A 206 -3.12 -12.22 4.06
C ILE A 206 -1.60 -12.29 4.31
N TYR A 207 -0.97 -11.22 4.80
CA TYR A 207 0.48 -11.17 5.01
C TYR A 207 0.97 -12.10 6.14
N PRO A 208 0.45 -12.03 7.39
CA PRO A 208 0.86 -12.97 8.42
C PRO A 208 0.43 -14.41 8.13
N ILE A 209 -0.67 -14.64 7.41
CA ILE A 209 -1.01 -16.00 6.93
C ILE A 209 0.07 -16.48 5.97
N GLY A 210 0.48 -15.65 5.01
CA GLY A 210 1.55 -15.96 4.07
C GLY A 210 2.88 -16.25 4.79
N TYR A 211 3.22 -15.43 5.80
CA TYR A 211 4.38 -15.68 6.66
C TYR A 211 4.28 -17.05 7.33
N PHE A 212 3.18 -17.33 8.01
CA PHE A 212 3.01 -18.59 8.74
C PHE A 212 3.11 -19.79 7.80
N MET A 213 2.43 -19.72 6.66
CA MET A 213 2.45 -20.78 5.65
C MET A 213 3.85 -20.97 5.05
N GLY A 214 4.56 -19.89 4.75
CA GLY A 214 5.90 -19.92 4.14
C GLY A 214 7.01 -20.38 5.09
N TYR A 215 6.94 -20.02 6.37
CA TYR A 215 8.08 -20.14 7.28
C TYR A 215 7.83 -21.01 8.53
N MET A 216 6.57 -21.33 8.85
CA MET A 216 6.21 -22.02 10.11
C MET A 216 5.37 -23.29 9.89
N ALA A 217 4.61 -23.38 8.81
CA ALA A 217 3.69 -24.49 8.53
C ALA A 217 4.28 -25.59 7.62
N GLY A 218 5.62 -25.68 7.52
CA GLY A 218 6.30 -26.68 6.69
C GLY A 218 6.66 -26.23 5.27
N GLY A 219 6.50 -24.94 4.96
CA GLY A 219 6.98 -24.33 3.72
C GLY A 219 5.95 -24.37 2.59
N ALA A 220 5.17 -23.29 2.44
CA ALA A 220 4.29 -23.12 1.30
C ALA A 220 5.07 -22.88 0.00
N ASP A 221 4.48 -23.32 -1.11
CA ASP A 221 4.99 -23.07 -2.46
C ASP A 221 5.16 -21.57 -2.72
N ALA A 222 6.39 -21.18 -3.09
CA ALA A 222 6.77 -19.79 -3.30
C ALA A 222 5.96 -19.11 -4.42
N ASN A 223 5.50 -19.88 -5.42
CA ASN A 223 4.64 -19.35 -6.48
C ASN A 223 3.30 -18.87 -5.91
N SER A 224 2.65 -19.73 -5.14
CA SER A 224 1.37 -19.45 -4.49
C SER A 224 1.47 -18.24 -3.55
N LEU A 225 2.56 -18.15 -2.78
CA LEU A 225 2.80 -17.04 -1.85
C LEU A 225 2.94 -15.69 -2.59
N ASN A 226 3.77 -15.66 -3.64
CA ASN A 226 4.00 -14.45 -4.42
C ASN A 226 2.74 -14.00 -5.15
N PHE A 227 2.01 -14.93 -5.76
CA PHE A 227 0.75 -14.65 -6.44
C PHE A 227 -0.28 -14.04 -5.48
N ILE A 228 -0.45 -14.63 -4.29
CA ILE A 228 -1.37 -14.13 -3.27
C ILE A 228 -0.97 -12.73 -2.79
N TYR A 229 0.32 -12.49 -2.54
CA TYR A 229 0.79 -11.18 -2.12
C TYR A 229 0.60 -10.10 -3.18
N ASN A 230 0.76 -10.43 -4.47
CA ASN A 230 0.54 -9.48 -5.55
C ASN A 230 -0.95 -9.08 -5.62
N ILE A 231 -1.87 -10.03 -5.43
CA ILE A 231 -3.30 -9.72 -5.32
C ILE A 231 -3.59 -8.89 -4.06
N ALA A 232 -2.99 -9.28 -2.93
CA ALA A 232 -3.16 -8.58 -1.66
C ALA A 232 -2.76 -7.11 -1.78
N ASP A 233 -1.65 -6.80 -2.44
CA ASP A 233 -1.18 -5.43 -2.59
C ASP A 233 -2.06 -4.58 -3.51
N VAL A 234 -2.68 -5.15 -4.55
CA VAL A 234 -3.69 -4.43 -5.34
C VAL A 234 -4.84 -3.98 -4.42
N ILE A 235 -5.37 -4.89 -3.61
CA ILE A 235 -6.48 -4.59 -2.69
C ILE A 235 -6.00 -3.60 -1.62
N ASN A 236 -4.92 -3.94 -0.93
CA ASN A 236 -4.47 -3.25 0.26
C ASN A 236 -3.90 -1.88 -0.03
N LYS A 237 -3.38 -1.60 -1.23
CA LYS A 237 -2.87 -0.27 -1.59
C LYS A 237 -3.87 0.50 -2.45
N ILE A 238 -4.35 -0.07 -3.56
CA ILE A 238 -5.22 0.64 -4.50
C ILE A 238 -6.63 0.77 -3.94
N ALA A 239 -7.26 -0.33 -3.51
CA ALA A 239 -8.63 -0.25 -2.97
C ALA A 239 -8.70 0.55 -1.67
N PHE A 240 -7.65 0.51 -0.85
CA PHE A 240 -7.50 1.37 0.33
C PHE A 240 -7.54 2.86 -0.04
N CYS A 241 -6.74 3.29 -1.01
CA CYS A 241 -6.72 4.68 -1.43
C CYS A 241 -8.01 5.08 -2.19
N LEU A 242 -8.65 4.14 -2.89
CA LEU A 242 -9.95 4.36 -3.53
C LEU A 242 -11.07 4.59 -2.50
N ALA A 243 -11.01 3.97 -1.32
CA ALA A 243 -11.97 4.24 -0.24
C ALA A 243 -11.88 5.70 0.25
N ILE A 244 -10.65 6.23 0.34
CA ILE A 244 -10.40 7.63 0.69
C ILE A 244 -10.92 8.56 -0.41
N TRP A 245 -10.60 8.24 -1.67
CA TRP A 245 -11.08 9.00 -2.83
C TRP A 245 -12.61 9.08 -2.88
N ALA A 246 -13.29 7.95 -2.68
CA ALA A 246 -14.76 7.92 -2.70
C ALA A 246 -15.35 8.88 -1.65
N ALA A 247 -14.85 8.85 -0.41
CA ALA A 247 -15.31 9.79 0.63
C ALA A 247 -14.98 11.25 0.31
N ALA A 248 -13.77 11.52 -0.19
CA ALA A 248 -13.35 12.86 -0.58
C ALA A 248 -14.25 13.46 -1.68
N THR A 249 -14.66 12.65 -2.66
CA THR A 249 -15.55 13.08 -3.74
C THR A 249 -16.98 13.30 -3.26
N THR A 250 -17.51 12.42 -2.39
CA THR A 250 -18.85 12.61 -1.82
C THR A 250 -18.96 13.88 -1.00
N GLU A 251 -17.91 14.27 -0.25
CA GLU A 251 -17.91 15.57 0.46
C GLU A 251 -17.70 16.77 -0.47
N SER A 252 -16.91 16.62 -1.53
CA SER A 252 -16.59 17.75 -2.42
C SER A 252 -17.76 18.12 -3.33
N ASP A 253 -18.66 17.17 -3.60
CA ASP A 253 -19.88 17.35 -4.39
C ASP A 253 -21.11 17.71 -3.53
N ALA A 254 -20.99 17.68 -2.19
CA ALA A 254 -22.03 18.07 -1.23
C ALA A 254 -22.01 19.58 -0.91
#